data_AF-A0A1I2TYU4-F1
#
_entry.id   AF-A0A1I2TYU4-F1
#
_cell.length_a   1.000
_cell.length_b   1.000
_cell.length_c   1.000
_cell.angle_alpha   90.00
_cell.angle_beta   90.00
_cell.angle_gamma   90.00
#
_symmetry.space_group_name_H-M   'P 1'
#
loop_
_entity.id
_entity.type
_entity.pdbx_description
1 polymer ?
#
loop_
_entity_poly.entity_id
_entity_poly.type
_entity_poly.pdbx_seq_one_letter_code
_entity_poly.pdbx_strand_id
1 'polypeptide(L)'
;MHGYEMIQEIAERSGGAWKPSPGSVYPTLQLLEDEGLITSAAEGGKKLFSLTDEGREAAEAGPEAPWEEAGRGVDWETLHEIRQAGFGLMEAFGQVWKTGSKDQRDKALAVINEARKKLYLILADED
;
A
#
# COMPACT_ATOMS: atom_id res chain seq x y z
N MET A 1 8.83 2.79 -17.84
CA MET A 1 7.74 2.69 -16.84
C MET A 1 7.57 4.03 -16.14
N HIS A 2 6.34 4.45 -15.86
CA HIS A 2 6.09 5.67 -15.08
C HIS A 2 6.24 5.42 -13.57
N GLY A 3 6.59 6.46 -12.80
CA GLY A 3 6.80 6.31 -11.35
C GLY A 3 5.57 5.80 -10.58
N TYR A 4 4.34 6.14 -11.02
CA TYR A 4 3.14 5.60 -10.39
C TYR A 4 2.95 4.11 -10.68
N GLU A 5 3.38 3.63 -11.86
CA GLU A 5 3.31 2.21 -12.23
C GLU A 5 4.32 1.43 -11.41
N MET A 6 5.52 1.98 -11.17
CA MET A 6 6.50 1.37 -10.26
C MET A 6 5.95 1.20 -8.84
N ILE A 7 5.22 2.19 -8.31
CA ILE A 7 4.58 2.09 -6.99
C ILE A 7 3.57 0.94 -6.95
N GLN A 8 2.77 0.78 -8.01
CA GLN A 8 1.79 -0.30 -8.08
C GLN A 8 2.47 -1.66 -8.26
N GLU A 9 3.47 -1.75 -9.13
CA GLU A 9 4.23 -2.98 -9.37
C GLU A 9 4.94 -3.46 -8.10
N ILE A 10 5.57 -2.55 -7.34
CA ILE A 10 6.20 -2.87 -6.05
C ILE A 10 5.14 -3.36 -5.05
N ALA A 11 3.98 -2.70 -4.99
CA ALA A 11 2.87 -3.15 -4.15
C ALA A 11 2.36 -4.53 -4.57
N GLU A 12 2.22 -4.81 -5.87
CA GLU A 12 1.73 -6.09 -6.36
C GLU A 12 2.74 -7.23 -6.13
N ARG A 13 4.02 -7.02 -6.47
CA ARG A 13 5.08 -8.01 -6.27
C ARG A 13 5.35 -8.32 -4.80
N SER A 14 5.09 -7.36 -3.92
CA SER A 14 5.17 -7.56 -2.48
C SER A 14 3.87 -8.10 -1.86
N GLY A 15 2.84 -8.44 -2.65
CA GLY A 15 1.54 -8.88 -2.11
C GLY A 15 0.82 -7.81 -1.28
N GLY A 16 1.19 -6.55 -1.48
CA GLY A 16 0.72 -5.39 -0.71
C GLY A 16 1.57 -5.06 0.51
N ALA A 17 2.63 -5.84 0.80
CA ALA A 17 3.49 -5.65 1.97
C ALA A 17 4.26 -4.34 1.93
N TRP A 18 4.63 -3.86 0.74
CA TRP A 18 5.36 -2.62 0.55
C TRP A 18 4.73 -1.78 -0.55
N LYS A 19 4.17 -0.64 -0.17
CA LYS A 19 3.70 0.37 -1.12
C LYS A 19 4.45 1.68 -0.87
N PRO A 20 5.54 1.96 -1.61
CA PRO A 20 6.28 3.19 -1.40
C PRO A 20 5.41 4.41 -1.77
N SER A 21 5.63 5.51 -1.06
CA SER A 21 4.89 6.75 -1.31
C SER A 21 5.43 7.46 -2.56
N PRO A 22 4.62 8.30 -3.24
CA PRO A 22 5.12 9.23 -4.25
C PRO A 22 6.31 10.06 -3.74
N GLY A 23 6.24 10.53 -2.49
CA GLY A 23 7.29 11.34 -1.87
C GLY A 23 8.62 10.61 -1.64
N SER A 24 8.65 9.28 -1.68
CA SER A 24 9.89 8.49 -1.63
C SER A 24 10.36 8.04 -3.02
N VAL A 25 9.43 7.74 -3.94
CA VAL A 25 9.78 7.24 -5.28
C VAL A 25 10.35 8.34 -6.17
N TYR A 26 9.70 9.49 -6.28
CA TYR A 26 10.12 10.51 -7.23
C TYR A 26 11.49 11.14 -6.92
N PRO A 27 11.85 11.45 -5.66
CA PRO A 27 13.21 11.89 -5.33
C PRO A 27 14.27 10.83 -5.66
N THR A 28 13.97 9.55 -5.45
CA THR A 28 14.89 8.44 -5.77
C THR A 28 15.09 8.32 -7.28
N LEU A 29 14.02 8.44 -8.07
CA LEU A 29 14.13 8.44 -9.54
C LEU A 29 14.96 9.63 -10.05
N GLN A 30 14.86 10.80 -9.41
CA GLN A 30 15.71 11.93 -9.77
C GLN A 30 17.18 11.63 -9.44
N LEU A 31 17.46 11.07 -8.26
CA LEU A 31 18.82 10.67 -7.89
C LEU A 31 19.43 9.67 -8.88
N LEU A 32 18.68 8.64 -9.26
CA LEU A 32 19.14 7.64 -10.23
C LEU A 32 19.36 8.24 -11.64
N GLU A 33 18.59 9.26 -12.01
CA GLU A 33 18.77 10.00 -13.26
C GLU A 33 20.03 10.86 -13.20
N ASP A 34 20.26 11.55 -12.07
CA ASP A 34 21.45 12.37 -11.83
C ASP A 34 22.74 11.51 -11.77
N GLU A 35 22.64 10.26 -11.30
CA GLU A 35 23.73 9.26 -11.30
C GLU A 35 23.93 8.57 -12.67
N GLY A 36 23.08 8.85 -13.67
CA GLY A 36 23.20 8.26 -15.01
C GLY A 36 22.70 6.81 -15.12
N LEU A 37 22.09 6.26 -14.06
CA LEU A 37 21.57 4.88 -14.03
C LEU A 37 20.22 4.75 -14.76
N ILE A 38 19.47 5.83 -14.85
CA ILE A 38 18.22 5.87 -15.63
C ILE A 38 18.16 7.11 -16.51
N THR A 39 17.30 7.05 -17.52
CA THR A 39 16.91 8.18 -18.35
C THR A 39 15.42 8.40 -18.27
N SER A 40 14.96 9.64 -18.46
CA SER A 40 13.54 9.95 -18.61
C SER A 40 13.20 10.61 -19.94
N ALA A 41 12.04 10.26 -20.49
CA ALA A 41 11.44 10.89 -21.65
C ALA A 41 10.04 11.42 -21.30
N ALA A 42 9.66 12.56 -21.88
CA ALA A 42 8.31 13.08 -21.73
C ALA A 42 7.37 12.39 -22.72
N GLU A 43 6.39 11.66 -22.19
CA GLU A 43 5.35 11.00 -22.98
C GLU A 43 3.97 11.40 -22.42
N GLY A 44 3.16 12.08 -23.24
CA GLY A 44 1.81 12.49 -22.83
C GLY A 44 1.74 13.35 -21.55
N GLY A 45 2.77 14.14 -21.27
CA GLY A 45 2.86 14.97 -20.06
C GLY A 45 3.32 14.23 -18.81
N LYS A 46 3.75 12.96 -18.92
CA LYS A 46 4.32 12.17 -17.83
C LYS A 46 5.77 11.78 -18.15
N LYS A 47 6.63 11.67 -17.14
CA LYS A 47 7.99 11.11 -17.29
C LYS A 47 7.92 9.60 -17.40
N LEU A 48 8.38 9.05 -18.52
CA LEU A 48 8.66 7.63 -18.70
C LEU A 48 10.13 7.38 -18.36
N PHE A 49 10.41 6.47 -17.42
CA PHE A 49 11.77 6.13 -17.01
C PHE A 49 12.22 4.79 -17.61
N SER A 50 13.50 4.72 -17.99
CA SER A 50 14.16 3.54 -18.56
C SER A 50 15.58 3.41 -17.98
N LEU A 51 16.05 2.18 -17.77
CA LEU A 51 17.44 1.91 -17.39
C LEU A 51 18.40 2.31 -18.53
N THR A 52 19.56 2.86 -18.16
CA THR A 52 20.74 2.92 -19.05
C THR A 52 21.46 1.57 -19.04
N ASP A 53 22.52 1.43 -19.85
CA ASP A 53 23.36 0.24 -19.82
C ASP A 53 24.05 0.07 -18.45
N GLU A 54 24.56 1.17 -17.88
CA GLU A 54 25.14 1.22 -16.53
C GLU A 54 24.09 0.86 -15.46
N GLY A 55 22.86 1.38 -15.58
CA GLY A 55 21.76 1.02 -14.69
C GLY A 55 21.35 -0.44 -14.76
N ARG A 56 21.48 -1.07 -15.93
CA ARG A 56 21.21 -2.51 -16.10
C ARG A 56 22.26 -3.35 -15.39
N GLU A 57 23.54 -3.03 -15.56
CA GLU A 57 24.64 -3.72 -14.87
C GLU A 57 24.52 -3.56 -13.34
N ALA A 58 24.20 -2.35 -12.87
CA ALA A 58 23.96 -2.10 -11.45
C ALA A 58 22.77 -2.90 -10.89
N ALA A 59 21.69 -3.03 -11.66
CA ALA A 59 20.53 -3.82 -11.28
C ALA A 59 20.85 -5.32 -11.22
N GLU A 60 21.66 -5.84 -12.14
CA GLU A 60 22.10 -7.25 -12.16
C GLU A 60 23.04 -7.60 -10.99
N ALA A 61 23.81 -6.62 -10.49
CA ALA A 61 24.63 -6.79 -9.30
C ALA A 61 23.83 -6.76 -7.97
N GLY A 62 22.59 -6.27 -8.02
CA GLY A 62 21.68 -6.20 -6.89
C GLY A 62 20.93 -7.50 -6.61
N PRO A 63 20.21 -7.60 -5.47
CA PRO A 63 19.32 -8.71 -5.20
C PRO A 63 18.17 -8.75 -6.22
N GLU A 64 17.80 -9.96 -6.68
CA GLU A 64 16.77 -10.17 -7.71
C GLU A 64 15.35 -9.79 -7.22
N ALA A 65 15.08 -9.95 -5.93
CA ALA A 65 13.77 -9.72 -5.30
C ALA A 65 13.87 -9.00 -3.95
N PRO A 66 14.29 -7.72 -3.90
CA PRO A 66 14.48 -6.97 -2.65
C PRO A 66 13.20 -6.82 -1.81
N TRP A 67 12.02 -6.98 -2.43
CA TRP A 67 10.73 -6.99 -1.74
C TRP A 67 10.47 -8.25 -0.90
N GLU A 68 11.18 -9.37 -1.13
CA GLU A 68 11.10 -10.55 -0.25
C GLU A 68 11.79 -10.30 1.10
N GLU A 69 12.86 -9.49 1.07
CA GLU A 69 13.61 -9.09 2.25
C GLU A 69 12.93 -8.00 3.06
N ALA A 70 12.37 -7.00 2.37
CA ALA A 70 11.53 -5.96 2.99
C ALA A 70 10.33 -6.56 3.73
N GLY A 71 9.98 -7.80 3.38
CA GLY A 71 9.01 -8.56 4.11
C GLY A 71 9.52 -9.10 5.47
N ARG A 72 10.59 -9.87 5.51
CA ARG A 72 10.90 -10.78 6.63
C ARG A 72 10.55 -10.26 8.05
N GLY A 73 9.59 -10.92 8.72
CA GLY A 73 9.17 -10.64 10.10
C GLY A 73 7.79 -10.01 10.27
N VAL A 74 7.10 -9.67 9.19
CA VAL A 74 5.71 -9.21 9.22
C VAL A 74 4.79 -10.34 8.77
N ASP A 75 3.78 -10.69 9.57
CA ASP A 75 2.75 -11.65 9.19
C ASP A 75 1.72 -10.99 8.26
N TRP A 76 1.96 -11.07 6.94
CA TRP A 76 1.09 -10.41 5.95
C TRP A 76 -0.24 -11.08 5.73
N GLU A 77 -0.34 -12.38 5.99
CA GLU A 77 -1.63 -13.06 5.94
C GLU A 77 -2.53 -12.39 6.98
N THR A 78 -2.02 -12.25 8.21
CA THR A 78 -2.70 -11.52 9.28
C THR A 78 -3.00 -10.06 8.91
N LEU A 79 -2.04 -9.30 8.34
CA LEU A 79 -2.30 -7.91 7.93
C LEU A 79 -3.34 -7.79 6.82
N HIS A 80 -3.33 -8.70 5.84
CA HIS A 80 -4.31 -8.72 4.76
C HIS A 80 -5.70 -9.03 5.29
N GLU A 81 -5.82 -10.03 6.17
CA GLU A 81 -7.07 -10.39 6.84
C GLU A 81 -7.63 -9.23 7.66
N ILE A 82 -6.79 -8.54 8.46
CA ILE A 82 -7.20 -7.35 9.22
C ILE A 82 -7.71 -6.25 8.28
N ARG A 83 -6.98 -5.98 7.19
CA ARG A 83 -7.38 -4.96 6.21
C ARG A 83 -8.71 -5.32 5.54
N GLN A 84 -8.87 -6.57 5.13
CA GLN A 84 -10.09 -7.06 4.48
C GLN A 84 -11.29 -6.98 5.43
N ALA A 85 -11.12 -7.36 6.69
CA ALA A 85 -12.14 -7.25 7.72
C ALA A 85 -12.55 -5.77 7.95
N GLY A 86 -11.58 -4.86 8.02
CA GLY A 86 -11.83 -3.42 8.15
C GLY A 86 -12.62 -2.84 6.98
N PHE A 87 -12.27 -3.20 5.75
CA PHE A 87 -13.02 -2.78 4.56
C PHE A 87 -14.43 -3.36 4.52
N GLY A 88 -14.59 -4.65 4.80
CA GLY A 88 -15.90 -5.30 4.84
C GLY A 88 -16.83 -4.66 5.88
N LEU A 89 -16.30 -4.30 7.06
CA LEU A 89 -17.06 -3.57 8.08
C LEU A 89 -17.55 -2.20 7.56
N MET A 90 -16.66 -1.43 6.91
CA MET A 90 -16.99 -0.13 6.35
C MET A 90 -18.03 -0.22 5.23
N GLU A 91 -17.90 -1.21 4.36
CA GLU A 91 -18.86 -1.47 3.28
C GLU A 91 -20.25 -1.81 3.83
N ALA A 92 -20.32 -2.77 4.76
CA ALA A 92 -21.57 -3.17 5.39
C ALA A 92 -22.25 -2.00 6.11
N PHE A 93 -21.48 -1.20 6.86
CA PHE A 93 -21.98 0.00 7.51
C PHE A 93 -22.51 1.03 6.50
N GLY A 94 -21.75 1.28 5.42
CA GLY A 94 -22.16 2.18 4.34
C GLY A 94 -23.45 1.72 3.65
N GLN A 95 -23.64 0.41 3.45
CA GLN A 95 -24.86 -0.16 2.90
C GLN A 95 -26.06 0.11 3.82
N VAL A 96 -25.95 -0.17 5.12
CA VAL A 96 -27.03 0.10 6.08
C VAL A 96 -27.33 1.60 6.15
N TRP A 97 -26.32 2.46 6.09
CA TRP A 97 -26.51 3.90 6.10
C TRP A 97 -27.25 4.41 4.85
N LYS A 98 -26.93 3.85 3.68
CA LYS A 98 -27.52 4.26 2.41
C LYS A 98 -28.95 3.76 2.24
N THR A 99 -29.22 2.49 2.56
CA THR A 99 -30.50 1.83 2.21
C THR A 99 -31.35 1.42 3.42
N GLY A 100 -30.80 1.48 4.63
CA GLY A 100 -31.49 1.03 5.84
C GLY A 100 -32.57 1.99 6.34
N SER A 101 -33.59 1.42 6.98
CA SER A 101 -34.59 2.13 7.80
C SER A 101 -33.94 2.80 9.01
N LYS A 102 -34.67 3.71 9.68
CA LYS A 102 -34.22 4.38 10.90
C LYS A 102 -33.75 3.37 11.96
N ASP A 103 -34.58 2.37 12.27
CA ASP A 103 -34.27 1.34 13.26
C ASP A 103 -33.02 0.52 12.89
N GLN A 104 -32.80 0.25 11.60
CA GLN A 104 -31.59 -0.45 11.15
C GLN A 104 -30.33 0.42 11.31
N ARG A 105 -30.43 1.74 11.05
CA ARG A 105 -29.32 2.68 11.26
C ARG A 105 -28.98 2.82 12.73
N ASP A 106 -29.97 2.91 13.60
CA ASP A 106 -29.78 2.99 15.05
C ASP A 106 -29.08 1.72 15.59
N LYS A 107 -29.49 0.54 15.09
CA LYS A 107 -28.83 -0.74 15.40
C LYS A 107 -27.38 -0.78 14.90
N ALA A 108 -27.12 -0.33 13.66
CA ALA A 108 -25.76 -0.29 13.12
C ALA A 108 -24.85 0.65 13.93
N LEU A 109 -25.37 1.80 14.36
CA LEU A 109 -24.63 2.72 15.23
C LEU A 109 -24.24 2.07 16.57
N ALA A 110 -25.17 1.32 17.18
CA ALA A 110 -24.89 0.57 18.40
C ALA A 110 -23.76 -0.46 18.19
N VAL A 111 -23.79 -1.20 17.08
CA VAL A 111 -22.74 -2.18 16.73
C VAL A 111 -21.37 -1.51 16.55
N ILE A 112 -21.29 -0.39 15.82
CA ILE A 112 -20.02 0.34 15.64
C ILE A 112 -19.48 0.86 16.97
N ASN A 113 -20.35 1.38 17.84
CA ASN A 113 -19.96 1.85 19.16
C ASN A 113 -19.40 0.72 20.04
N GLU A 114 -20.03 -0.45 20.00
CA GLU A 114 -19.57 -1.64 20.72
C GLU A 114 -18.22 -2.13 20.19
N ALA A 115 -18.06 -2.22 18.86
CA ALA A 115 -16.80 -2.61 18.22
C ALA A 115 -15.67 -1.66 18.60
N ARG A 116 -15.91 -0.35 18.54
CA ARG A 116 -14.95 0.68 18.98
C ARG A 116 -14.56 0.51 20.45
N LYS A 117 -15.53 0.26 21.34
CA LYS A 117 -15.24 0.01 22.77
C LYS A 117 -14.37 -1.22 22.95
N LYS A 118 -14.66 -2.32 22.24
CA LYS A 118 -13.87 -3.56 22.28
C LYS A 118 -12.44 -3.34 21.81
N LEU A 119 -12.22 -2.57 20.74
CA LEU A 119 -10.89 -2.22 20.25
C LEU A 119 -10.08 -1.42 21.29
N TYR A 120 -10.71 -0.47 21.99
CA TYR A 120 -10.03 0.25 23.08
C TYR A 120 -9.71 -0.63 24.29
N LEU A 121 -10.55 -1.62 24.59
CA LEU A 121 -10.26 -2.57 25.67
C LEU A 121 -9.04 -3.43 25.35
N ILE A 122 -8.83 -3.82 24.09
CA ILE A 122 -7.61 -4.53 23.68
C ILE A 122 -6.35 -3.69 23.96
N LEU A 123 -6.40 -2.37 23.76
CA LEU A 123 -5.30 -1.46 24.11
C LEU A 123 -5.13 -1.25 25.62
N ALA A 124 -6.17 -1.54 26.40
CA ALA A 124 -6.16 -1.38 27.86
C ALA A 124 -5.76 -2.69 28.58
N ASP A 125 -5.92 -3.84 27.93
CA ASP A 125 -5.53 -5.17 28.40
C ASP A 125 -4.05 -5.51 28.05
N GLU A 126 -3.17 -4.51 27.98
CA GLU A 126 -1.72 -4.75 27.85
C GLU A 126 -1.16 -5.33 29.16
N ASP A 127 -0.88 -6.65 29.16
CA ASP A 127 0.07 -7.32 30.07
C ASP A 127 1.51 -7.22 29.53
#